data_AF-A0A963E8W5-F1
#
_entry.id   AF-A0A963E8W5-F1
#
_cell.length_a   1.000
_cell.length_b   1.000
_cell.length_c   1.000
_cell.angle_alpha   90.00
_cell.angle_beta   90.00
_cell.angle_gamma   90.00
#
_symmetry.space_group_name_H-M   'P 1'
#
loop_
_entity.id
_entity.type
_entity.pdbx_description
1 polymer ?
#
loop_
_entity_poly.entity_id
_entity_poly.type
_entity_poly.pdbx_seq_one_letter_code
_entity_poly.pdbx_strand_id
1 'polypeptide(L)'
;MSAETHLAKFSVTVQQASSFIFSHTDQPEIIFNKAAEFAVTTEMLSEITGFSTELIGDYFSTRGFDTSELDQTSILINADLGDFNSLVSFNEREGLLSNESLRGVVQEALQQSSIDTTAYDAVFGPQFAFQDDDDIYDAEELGVTGLGDVPATNESIESLFYGSLINQFSALDQFEVSQIIPFPVSERGNSEDFQVFVSEALSDVPLAVVWTENELAGLVAREAAILITELVDDSSIVGVLDHSFLGFAVA
;
A
#
# COMPACT_ATOMS: atom_id res chain seq x y z
N MET A 1 12.11 10.30 4.18
CA MET A 1 12.93 11.30 3.46
C MET A 1 13.28 12.47 4.40
N SER A 2 14.11 13.47 4.05
CA SER A 2 14.22 14.71 4.87
C SER A 2 13.11 15.70 4.48
N ALA A 3 12.69 16.55 5.42
CA ALA A 3 11.66 17.56 5.19
C ALA A 3 12.03 18.54 4.07
N GLU A 4 13.31 18.89 3.94
CA GLU A 4 13.80 19.76 2.86
C GLU A 4 13.60 19.13 1.48
N THR A 5 13.95 17.84 1.34
CA THR A 5 13.83 17.12 0.06
C THR A 5 12.36 16.93 -0.30
N HIS A 6 11.53 16.59 0.68
CA HIS A 6 10.09 16.36 0.51
C HIS A 6 9.35 17.64 0.10
N LEU A 7 9.52 18.73 0.86
CA LEU A 7 8.86 20.01 0.56
C LEU A 7 9.29 20.59 -0.79
N ALA A 8 10.50 20.28 -1.25
CA ALA A 8 10.99 20.74 -2.55
C ALA A 8 10.18 20.18 -3.74
N LYS A 9 9.58 18.98 -3.61
CA LYS A 9 8.65 18.40 -4.61
C LYS A 9 7.49 19.36 -4.88
N PHE A 10 6.97 19.96 -3.81
CA PHE A 10 5.89 20.93 -3.85
C PHE A 10 6.34 22.38 -4.06
N SER A 11 7.61 22.61 -4.40
CA SER A 11 8.20 23.96 -4.52
C SER A 11 8.09 24.80 -3.23
N VAL A 12 8.07 24.15 -2.07
CA VAL A 12 8.02 24.78 -0.74
C VAL A 12 9.40 24.69 -0.06
N THR A 13 9.84 25.76 0.58
CA THR A 13 11.06 25.75 1.40
C THR A 13 10.74 25.45 2.86
N VAL A 14 11.70 24.85 3.59
CA VAL A 14 11.61 24.65 5.05
C VAL A 14 11.32 25.97 5.78
N GLN A 15 11.91 27.08 5.32
CA GLN A 15 11.67 28.40 5.91
C GLN A 15 10.21 28.86 5.75
N GLN A 16 9.60 28.61 4.59
CA GLN A 16 8.18 28.92 4.34
C GLN A 16 7.26 28.04 5.19
N ALA A 17 7.53 26.73 5.25
CA ALA A 17 6.78 25.80 6.10
C ALA A 17 6.88 26.19 7.59
N SER A 18 8.09 26.47 8.07
CA SER A 18 8.33 26.94 9.44
C SER A 18 7.57 28.24 9.74
N SER A 19 7.61 29.22 8.81
CA SER A 19 6.87 30.48 8.96
C SER A 19 5.35 30.27 8.98
N PHE A 20 4.84 29.34 8.19
CA PHE A 20 3.43 28.96 8.22
C PHE A 20 3.04 28.36 9.58
N ILE A 21 3.81 27.40 10.10
CA ILE A 21 3.58 26.78 11.40
C ILE A 21 3.58 27.82 12.52
N PHE A 22 4.63 28.65 12.59
CA PHE A 22 4.77 29.65 13.65
C PHE A 22 3.76 30.80 13.57
N SER A 23 3.11 31.02 12.41
CA SER A 23 2.01 31.99 12.30
C SER A 23 0.64 31.42 12.67
N HIS A 24 0.54 30.10 12.86
CA HIS A 24 -0.70 29.39 13.16
C HIS A 24 -0.62 28.58 14.48
N THR A 25 0.26 28.93 15.41
CA THR A 25 0.47 28.17 16.66
C THR A 25 -0.78 28.02 17.54
N ASP A 26 -1.76 28.93 17.42
CA ASP A 26 -3.03 28.84 18.14
C ASP A 26 -4.10 28.05 17.38
N GLN A 27 -3.77 27.58 16.17
CA GLN A 27 -4.65 26.92 15.20
C GLN A 27 -4.07 25.54 14.78
N PRO A 28 -3.93 24.58 15.70
CA PRO A 28 -3.35 23.27 15.41
C PRO A 28 -4.06 22.52 14.28
N GLU A 29 -5.39 22.63 14.17
CA GLU A 29 -6.15 22.03 13.06
C GLU A 29 -5.64 22.47 11.68
N ILE A 30 -5.31 23.76 11.52
CA ILE A 30 -4.79 24.29 10.25
C ILE A 30 -3.39 23.74 9.95
N ILE A 31 -2.56 23.60 10.98
CA ILE A 31 -1.23 23.01 10.81
C ILE A 31 -1.35 21.52 10.46
N PHE A 32 -2.20 20.79 11.18
CA PHE A 32 -2.41 19.35 10.99
C PHE A 32 -2.95 19.05 9.59
N ASN A 33 -4.04 19.72 9.18
CA ASN A 33 -4.63 19.51 7.87
C ASN A 33 -3.67 19.89 6.74
N LYS A 34 -2.86 20.94 6.93
CA LYS A 34 -1.85 21.32 5.93
C LYS A 34 -0.68 20.34 5.91
N ALA A 35 -0.28 19.79 7.06
CA ALA A 35 0.73 18.74 7.10
C ALA A 35 0.24 17.48 6.36
N ALA A 36 -0.99 17.04 6.63
CA ALA A 36 -1.63 15.92 5.93
C ALA A 36 -1.73 16.16 4.41
N GLU A 37 -2.15 17.35 4.00
CA GLU A 37 -2.26 17.74 2.58
C GLU A 37 -0.92 17.67 1.84
N PHE A 38 0.22 17.83 2.52
CA PHE A 38 1.55 17.80 1.93
C PHE A 38 2.35 16.57 2.36
N ALA A 39 1.72 15.54 2.93
CA ALA A 39 2.40 14.35 3.47
C ALA A 39 3.54 14.67 4.44
N VAL A 40 3.45 15.77 5.19
CA VAL A 40 4.49 16.15 6.15
C VAL A 40 4.30 15.33 7.42
N THR A 41 5.15 14.34 7.60
CA THR A 41 5.15 13.45 8.78
C THR A 41 5.51 14.20 10.06
N THR A 42 5.27 13.56 11.20
CA THR A 42 5.67 14.07 12.51
C THR A 42 7.19 14.31 12.59
N GLU A 43 7.98 13.43 11.98
CA GLU A 43 9.44 13.57 11.91
C GLU A 43 9.83 14.81 11.07
N MET A 44 9.17 15.03 9.93
CA MET A 44 9.41 16.22 9.12
C MET A 44 9.00 17.51 9.84
N LEU A 45 7.89 17.51 10.59
CA LEU A 45 7.50 18.65 11.44
C LEU A 45 8.57 18.92 12.51
N SER A 46 9.18 17.88 13.08
CA SER A 46 10.30 17.99 14.00
C SER A 46 11.51 18.65 13.33
N GLU A 47 11.87 18.25 12.11
CA GLU A 47 12.94 18.88 11.34
C GLU A 47 12.66 20.36 11.01
N ILE A 48 11.43 20.70 10.62
CA ILE A 48 11.03 22.06 10.21
C ILE A 48 11.01 23.03 11.41
N THR A 49 10.56 22.56 12.57
CA THR A 49 10.33 23.40 13.75
C THR A 49 11.48 23.37 14.76
N GLY A 50 12.27 22.29 14.75
CA GLY A 50 13.29 22.00 15.75
C GLY A 50 12.75 21.48 17.09
N PHE A 51 11.44 21.15 17.17
CA PHE A 51 10.83 20.52 18.35
C PHE A 51 10.90 19.00 18.24
N SER A 52 10.88 18.30 19.38
CA SER A 52 10.81 16.84 19.37
C SER A 52 9.45 16.36 18.86
N THR A 53 9.43 15.17 18.24
CA THR A 53 8.20 14.48 17.84
C THR A 53 7.23 14.27 19.01
N GLU A 54 7.74 13.99 20.21
CA GLU A 54 6.94 13.92 21.45
C GLU A 54 6.20 15.24 21.73
N LEU A 55 6.89 16.38 21.65
CA LEU A 55 6.29 17.69 21.92
C LEU A 55 5.26 18.06 20.84
N ILE A 56 5.51 17.67 19.59
CA ILE A 56 4.58 17.87 18.48
C ILE A 56 3.33 17.00 18.68
N GLY A 57 3.50 15.73 19.06
CA GLY A 57 2.39 14.83 19.40
C GLY A 57 1.56 15.36 20.56
N ASP A 58 2.19 15.84 21.63
CA ASP A 58 1.51 16.50 22.75
C ASP A 58 0.73 17.75 22.30
N TYR A 59 1.34 18.58 21.44
CA TYR A 59 0.70 19.79 20.94
C TYR A 59 -0.61 19.48 20.19
N PHE A 60 -0.61 18.47 19.31
CA PHE A 60 -1.79 18.06 18.55
C PHE A 60 -2.82 17.29 19.39
N SER A 61 -2.37 16.36 20.22
CA SER A 61 -3.26 15.52 21.05
C SER A 61 -4.08 16.33 22.05
N THR A 62 -3.55 17.45 22.57
CA THR A 62 -4.32 18.36 23.44
C THR A 62 -5.56 18.96 22.77
N ARG A 63 -5.66 18.87 21.44
CA ARG A 63 -6.79 19.34 20.63
C ARG A 63 -7.49 18.21 19.88
N GLY A 64 -7.20 16.95 20.22
CA GLY A 64 -7.87 15.77 19.69
C GLY A 64 -7.38 15.30 18.33
N PHE A 65 -6.18 15.72 17.90
CA PHE A 65 -5.54 15.22 16.69
C PHE A 65 -4.50 14.16 17.03
N ASP A 66 -4.48 13.06 16.27
CA ASP A 66 -3.52 11.97 16.41
C ASP A 66 -2.46 12.10 15.31
N THR A 67 -1.21 12.37 15.69
CA THR A 67 -0.12 12.55 14.72
C THR A 67 0.28 11.26 14.01
N SER A 68 -0.09 10.09 14.51
CA SER A 68 0.14 8.83 13.79
C SER A 68 -0.60 8.78 12.45
N GLU A 69 -1.68 9.56 12.29
CA GLU A 69 -2.36 9.74 11.00
C GLU A 69 -1.48 10.48 9.98
N LEU A 70 -0.58 11.37 10.42
CA LEU A 70 0.36 12.09 9.53
C LEU A 70 1.53 11.21 9.09
N ASP A 71 1.80 10.13 9.81
CA ASP A 71 2.93 9.25 9.54
C ASP A 71 2.56 8.15 8.53
N GLN A 72 1.27 8.02 8.19
CA GLN A 72 0.74 7.09 7.18
C GLN A 72 0.91 7.64 5.76
N THR A 73 2.13 7.99 5.35
CA THR A 73 2.39 8.54 4.00
C THR A 73 2.80 7.47 2.99
N SER A 74 3.28 6.33 3.49
CA SER A 74 3.81 5.19 2.73
C SER A 74 2.81 4.04 2.60
N ILE A 75 1.71 4.27 1.88
CA ILE A 75 0.56 3.34 1.96
C ILE A 75 -0.09 3.00 0.62
N LEU A 76 0.52 3.28 -0.54
CA LEU A 76 -0.11 2.84 -1.80
C LEU A 76 -0.01 1.32 -1.99
N ILE A 77 1.18 0.73 -1.75
CA ILE A 77 1.38 -0.71 -1.90
C ILE A 77 1.27 -1.42 -0.54
N ASN A 78 2.17 -1.10 0.39
CA ASN A 78 2.21 -1.58 1.78
C ASN A 78 3.31 -0.82 2.54
N ALA A 79 3.24 -0.71 3.87
CA ALA A 79 4.13 0.14 4.67
C ALA A 79 5.53 -0.44 4.97
N ASP A 80 5.70 -1.77 5.05
CA ASP A 80 7.05 -2.39 5.18
C ASP A 80 7.03 -3.88 4.82
N LEU A 81 7.53 -4.23 3.63
CA LEU A 81 7.60 -5.61 3.17
C LEU A 81 8.90 -6.35 3.54
N GLY A 82 9.84 -5.69 4.23
CA GLY A 82 11.11 -6.28 4.64
C GLY A 82 11.83 -7.02 3.51
N ASP A 83 12.14 -8.30 3.75
CA ASP A 83 12.83 -9.17 2.79
C ASP A 83 11.99 -9.53 1.55
N PHE A 84 10.68 -9.30 1.60
CA PHE A 84 9.76 -9.61 0.51
C PHE A 84 9.57 -8.47 -0.51
N ASN A 85 10.27 -7.35 -0.36
CA ASN A 85 10.25 -6.25 -1.35
C ASN A 85 10.51 -6.73 -2.79
N SER A 86 11.33 -7.77 -2.96
CA SER A 86 11.64 -8.34 -4.29
C SER A 86 10.47 -9.03 -4.98
N LEU A 87 9.39 -9.35 -4.26
CA LEU A 87 8.17 -9.92 -4.81
C LEU A 87 7.23 -8.83 -5.38
N VAL A 88 7.48 -7.56 -5.08
CA VAL A 88 6.72 -6.45 -5.66
C VAL A 88 7.34 -6.03 -6.99
N SER A 89 6.56 -6.20 -8.06
CA SER A 89 6.99 -5.79 -9.40
C SER A 89 5.79 -5.48 -10.28
N PHE A 90 6.04 -4.75 -11.37
CA PHE A 90 5.06 -4.59 -12.44
C PHE A 90 4.73 -5.94 -13.07
N ASN A 91 3.50 -6.07 -13.54
CA ASN A 91 3.11 -7.20 -14.36
C ASN A 91 3.57 -6.99 -15.81
N GLU A 92 4.53 -7.80 -16.23
CA GLU A 92 5.02 -7.83 -17.62
C GLU A 92 4.43 -9.00 -18.44
N ARG A 93 3.44 -9.72 -17.90
CA ARG A 93 2.84 -10.89 -18.54
C ARG A 93 1.83 -10.48 -19.62
N GLU A 94 1.70 -11.35 -20.61
CA GLU A 94 0.69 -11.25 -21.67
C GLU A 94 -0.38 -12.34 -21.52
N GLY A 95 -1.38 -12.35 -22.40
CA GLY A 95 -2.41 -13.39 -22.43
C GLY A 95 -3.24 -13.43 -21.15
N LEU A 96 -3.53 -14.63 -20.64
CA LEU A 96 -4.40 -14.82 -19.47
C LEU A 96 -3.89 -14.14 -18.19
N LEU A 97 -2.59 -13.87 -18.11
CA LEU A 97 -1.95 -13.22 -16.98
C LEU A 97 -1.73 -11.71 -17.20
N SER A 98 -2.14 -11.15 -18.34
CA SER A 98 -2.09 -9.71 -18.56
C SER A 98 -3.03 -8.95 -17.62
N ASN A 99 -2.70 -7.69 -17.32
CA ASN A 99 -3.56 -6.81 -16.51
C ASN A 99 -4.98 -6.76 -17.07
N GLU A 100 -5.14 -6.60 -18.39
CA GLU A 100 -6.45 -6.55 -19.05
C GLU A 100 -7.27 -7.84 -18.84
N SER A 101 -6.62 -9.00 -18.98
CA SER A 101 -7.32 -10.29 -18.82
C SER A 101 -7.69 -10.55 -17.36
N LEU A 102 -6.79 -10.30 -16.43
CA LEU A 102 -7.04 -10.45 -15.00
C LEU A 102 -8.13 -9.48 -14.51
N ARG A 103 -8.08 -8.21 -14.94
CA ARG A 103 -9.12 -7.21 -14.68
C ARG A 103 -10.50 -7.70 -15.08
N GLY A 104 -10.63 -8.20 -16.31
CA GLY A 104 -11.91 -8.71 -16.81
C GLY A 104 -12.50 -9.81 -15.93
N VAL A 105 -11.67 -10.80 -15.56
CA VAL A 105 -12.10 -11.91 -14.69
C VAL A 105 -12.45 -11.42 -13.28
N VAL A 106 -11.66 -10.52 -12.71
CA VAL A 106 -11.90 -9.99 -11.36
C VAL A 106 -13.16 -9.13 -11.32
N GLN A 107 -13.37 -8.25 -12.29
CA GLN A 107 -14.59 -7.44 -12.37
C GLN A 107 -15.85 -8.30 -12.51
N GLU A 108 -15.80 -9.38 -13.30
CA GLU A 108 -16.90 -10.35 -13.37
C GLU A 108 -17.18 -11.03 -12.02
N ALA A 109 -16.13 -11.39 -11.26
CA ALA A 109 -16.28 -11.98 -9.93
C ALA A 109 -16.88 -10.98 -8.92
N LEU A 110 -16.43 -9.72 -8.93
CA LEU A 110 -16.94 -8.66 -8.07
C LEU A 110 -18.41 -8.35 -8.34
N GLN A 111 -18.82 -8.31 -9.61
CA GLN A 111 -20.22 -8.15 -10.00
C GLN A 111 -21.13 -9.26 -9.45
N GLN A 112 -20.63 -10.51 -9.43
CA GLN A 112 -21.37 -11.64 -8.84
C GLN A 112 -21.56 -11.48 -7.33
N SER A 113 -20.61 -10.81 -6.67
CA SER A 113 -20.66 -10.43 -5.25
C SER A 113 -21.41 -9.11 -4.99
N SER A 114 -22.05 -8.52 -6.01
CA SER A 114 -22.76 -7.23 -5.93
C SER A 114 -21.88 -6.02 -5.58
N ILE A 115 -20.58 -6.09 -5.85
CA ILE A 115 -19.65 -4.96 -5.74
C ILE A 115 -19.67 -4.19 -7.07
N ASP A 116 -19.77 -2.86 -6.99
CA ASP A 116 -19.76 -2.00 -8.17
C ASP A 116 -18.37 -2.03 -8.84
N THR A 117 -18.34 -2.13 -10.16
CA THR A 117 -17.10 -2.02 -10.95
C THR A 117 -16.42 -0.66 -10.79
N THR A 118 -17.14 0.40 -10.42
CA THR A 118 -16.47 1.68 -10.10
C THR A 118 -15.63 1.59 -8.83
N ALA A 119 -15.95 0.65 -7.92
CA ALA A 119 -15.16 0.42 -6.73
C ALA A 119 -13.82 -0.26 -7.07
N TYR A 120 -13.78 -1.07 -8.13
CA TYR A 120 -12.53 -1.67 -8.62
C TYR A 120 -11.51 -0.59 -9.02
N ASP A 121 -11.92 0.39 -9.84
CA ASP A 121 -11.00 1.42 -10.32
C ASP A 121 -10.53 2.34 -9.18
N ALA A 122 -11.38 2.53 -8.15
CA ALA A 122 -11.07 3.36 -7.00
C ALA A 122 -9.96 2.78 -6.11
N VAL A 123 -9.84 1.45 -6.03
CA VAL A 123 -8.79 0.77 -5.25
C VAL A 123 -7.39 1.14 -5.73
N PHE A 124 -7.23 1.39 -7.03
CA PHE A 124 -5.91 1.71 -7.62
C PHE A 124 -5.63 3.21 -7.71
N GLY A 125 -6.56 4.05 -7.21
CA GLY A 125 -6.37 5.50 -7.15
C GLY A 125 -5.45 5.94 -6.01
N PRO A 126 -5.05 7.23 -6.01
CA PRO A 126 -4.35 7.81 -4.88
C PRO A 126 -5.25 7.78 -3.63
N GLN A 127 -4.63 7.52 -2.48
CA GLN A 127 -5.29 7.53 -1.17
C GLN A 127 -5.32 8.94 -0.59
N PHE A 128 -4.33 9.76 -0.93
CA PHE A 128 -4.25 11.15 -0.54
C PHE A 128 -3.95 12.06 -1.73
N ALA A 129 -4.44 13.29 -1.65
CA ALA A 129 -4.29 14.28 -2.72
C ALA A 129 -2.84 14.66 -3.03
N PHE A 130 -1.88 14.40 -2.12
CA PHE A 130 -0.48 14.70 -2.41
C PHE A 130 0.17 13.68 -3.35
N GLN A 131 -0.38 12.46 -3.44
CA GLN A 131 0.27 11.36 -4.14
C GLN A 131 0.22 11.52 -5.67
N ASP A 132 -0.70 12.33 -6.19
CA ASP A 132 -0.81 12.64 -7.62
C ASP A 132 -0.38 14.07 -7.98
N ASP A 133 0.19 14.83 -7.04
CA ASP A 133 0.51 16.25 -7.23
C ASP A 133 1.72 16.50 -8.15
N ASP A 134 2.67 15.57 -8.22
CA ASP A 134 3.90 15.69 -9.03
C ASP A 134 4.00 14.67 -10.18
N ASP A 135 2.89 14.00 -10.50
CA ASP A 135 2.74 12.95 -11.51
C ASP A 135 3.63 11.69 -11.28
N ILE A 136 4.26 11.54 -10.11
CA ILE A 136 5.18 10.44 -9.79
C ILE A 136 4.86 9.87 -8.40
N TYR A 137 4.70 8.55 -8.30
CA TYR A 137 4.80 7.84 -7.02
C TYR A 137 6.25 7.48 -6.74
N ASP A 138 6.81 7.99 -5.66
CA ASP A 138 8.15 7.62 -5.21
C ASP A 138 8.14 6.50 -4.17
N ALA A 139 9.33 6.10 -3.70
CA ALA A 139 9.45 5.02 -2.72
C ALA A 139 8.79 5.35 -1.37
N GLU A 140 8.68 6.64 -1.01
CA GLU A 140 8.03 7.07 0.22
C GLU A 140 6.52 6.95 0.09
N GLU A 141 5.93 7.24 -1.08
CA GLU A 141 4.47 7.12 -1.29
C GLU A 141 4.04 5.67 -1.52
N LEU A 142 4.84 4.92 -2.27
CA LEU A 142 4.58 3.51 -2.57
C LEU A 142 4.70 2.63 -1.32
N GLY A 143 5.59 2.97 -0.39
CA GLY A 143 5.94 2.13 0.76
C GLY A 143 6.80 0.90 0.42
N VAL A 144 7.29 0.83 -0.81
CA VAL A 144 8.20 -0.22 -1.28
C VAL A 144 9.48 0.38 -1.83
N THR A 145 10.60 -0.17 -1.38
CA THR A 145 11.92 0.30 -1.81
C THR A 145 12.38 -0.44 -3.06
N GLY A 146 12.99 0.28 -4.01
CA GLY A 146 13.66 -0.32 -5.17
C GLY A 146 12.90 -0.30 -6.49
N LEU A 147 11.65 0.19 -6.53
CA LEU A 147 10.93 0.41 -7.80
C LEU A 147 11.38 1.68 -8.55
N GLY A 148 12.03 2.61 -7.85
CA GLY A 148 12.34 3.94 -8.38
C GLY A 148 11.08 4.79 -8.52
N ASP A 149 11.15 5.79 -9.38
CA ASP A 149 10.03 6.69 -9.68
C ASP A 149 9.01 5.96 -10.57
N VAL A 150 7.76 5.86 -10.12
CA VAL A 150 6.66 5.20 -10.82
C VAL A 150 5.68 6.26 -11.33
N PRO A 151 5.13 6.19 -12.55
CA PRO A 151 4.11 7.14 -12.99
C PRO A 151 2.86 7.10 -12.07
N ALA A 152 2.39 8.27 -11.63
CA ALA A 152 1.22 8.39 -10.76
C ALA A 152 -0.10 8.12 -11.52
N THR A 153 -0.36 6.86 -11.86
CA THR A 153 -1.59 6.43 -12.55
C THR A 153 -2.17 5.16 -11.95
N ASN A 154 -3.49 4.98 -12.09
CA ASN A 154 -4.17 3.77 -11.62
C ASN A 154 -3.62 2.50 -12.29
N GLU A 155 -3.24 2.58 -13.57
CA GLU A 155 -2.64 1.45 -14.30
C GLU A 155 -1.30 1.02 -13.72
N SER A 156 -0.53 1.96 -13.15
CA SER A 156 0.74 1.65 -12.51
C SER A 156 0.53 0.85 -11.22
N ILE A 157 -0.40 1.31 -10.36
CA ILE A 157 -0.73 0.60 -9.11
C ILE A 157 -1.39 -0.75 -9.41
N GLU A 158 -2.31 -0.82 -10.36
CA GLU A 158 -2.94 -2.07 -10.79
C GLU A 158 -1.90 -3.09 -11.32
N SER A 159 -0.94 -2.61 -12.12
CA SER A 159 0.13 -3.47 -12.64
C SER A 159 1.06 -3.97 -11.52
N LEU A 160 1.37 -3.13 -10.52
CA LEU A 160 2.12 -3.53 -9.34
C LEU A 160 1.33 -4.55 -8.52
N PHE A 161 0.03 -4.33 -8.32
CA PHE A 161 -0.86 -5.24 -7.61
C PHE A 161 -0.87 -6.64 -8.27
N TYR A 162 -1.18 -6.72 -9.56
CA TYR A 162 -1.21 -8.02 -10.25
C TYR A 162 0.17 -8.67 -10.39
N GLY A 163 1.22 -7.89 -10.68
CA GLY A 163 2.58 -8.41 -10.77
C GLY A 163 3.03 -9.02 -9.44
N SER A 164 2.71 -8.34 -8.33
CA SER A 164 2.99 -8.83 -6.98
C SER A 164 2.23 -10.10 -6.64
N LEU A 165 0.94 -10.20 -6.98
CA LEU A 165 0.16 -11.42 -6.76
C LEU A 165 0.68 -12.59 -7.60
N ILE A 166 1.07 -12.33 -8.85
CA ILE A 166 1.70 -13.34 -9.71
C ILE A 166 2.99 -13.85 -9.08
N ASN A 167 3.84 -12.96 -8.57
CA ASN A 167 5.10 -13.34 -7.93
C ASN A 167 4.85 -14.13 -6.64
N GLN A 168 3.89 -13.72 -5.80
CA GLN A 168 3.48 -14.45 -4.59
C GLN A 168 3.09 -15.89 -4.94
N PHE A 169 2.13 -16.09 -5.84
CA PHE A 169 1.72 -17.45 -6.21
C PHE A 169 2.80 -18.23 -6.96
N SER A 170 3.72 -17.55 -7.65
CA SER A 170 4.87 -18.20 -8.29
C SER A 170 5.96 -18.62 -7.30
N ALA A 171 5.99 -18.03 -6.10
CA ALA A 171 6.86 -18.44 -5.00
C ALA A 171 6.26 -19.62 -4.20
N LEU A 172 4.96 -19.87 -4.31
CA LEU A 172 4.27 -20.92 -3.58
C LEU A 172 4.12 -22.20 -4.40
N ASP A 173 4.35 -23.35 -3.76
CA ASP A 173 4.08 -24.66 -4.33
C ASP A 173 2.62 -25.12 -4.10
N GLN A 174 2.26 -26.27 -4.67
CA GLN A 174 0.90 -26.80 -4.57
C GLN A 174 0.51 -27.20 -3.15
N PHE A 175 1.45 -27.65 -2.33
CA PHE A 175 1.19 -28.00 -0.94
C PHE A 175 0.89 -26.74 -0.13
N GLU A 176 1.71 -25.70 -0.25
CA GLU A 176 1.53 -24.43 0.46
C GLU A 176 0.21 -23.77 0.09
N VAL A 177 -0.08 -23.67 -1.21
CA VAL A 177 -1.35 -23.15 -1.72
C VAL A 177 -2.55 -23.97 -1.20
N SER A 178 -2.41 -25.29 -1.01
CA SER A 178 -3.47 -26.12 -0.44
C SER A 178 -3.73 -25.86 1.05
N GLN A 179 -2.78 -25.28 1.78
CA GLN A 179 -2.96 -24.85 3.17
C GLN A 179 -3.50 -23.42 3.25
N ILE A 180 -3.05 -22.53 2.37
CA ILE A 180 -3.37 -21.10 2.41
C ILE A 180 -4.79 -20.81 1.92
N ILE A 181 -5.19 -21.36 0.77
CA ILE A 181 -6.49 -21.05 0.16
C ILE A 181 -7.67 -21.37 1.09
N PRO A 182 -7.73 -22.55 1.72
CA PRO A 182 -8.90 -22.91 2.53
C PRO A 182 -8.92 -22.17 3.89
N PHE A 183 -7.84 -21.48 4.26
CA PHE A 183 -7.77 -20.75 5.51
C PHE A 183 -8.82 -19.63 5.51
N PRO A 184 -9.64 -19.48 6.58
CA PRO A 184 -10.69 -18.46 6.63
C PRO A 184 -10.12 -17.07 6.44
N VAL A 185 -10.57 -16.36 5.39
CA VAL A 185 -10.10 -15.01 5.05
C VAL A 185 -10.15 -14.06 6.25
N SER A 186 -11.29 -14.05 6.97
CA SER A 186 -11.52 -13.21 8.15
C SER A 186 -10.59 -13.51 9.35
N GLU A 187 -9.88 -14.63 9.35
CA GLU A 187 -8.97 -15.02 10.44
C GLU A 187 -7.49 -14.81 10.10
N ARG A 188 -7.15 -14.52 8.84
CA ARG A 188 -5.75 -14.44 8.37
C ARG A 188 -4.92 -13.42 9.14
N GLY A 189 -5.43 -12.20 9.31
CA GLY A 189 -4.75 -11.14 10.06
C GLY A 189 -4.72 -11.33 11.58
N ASN A 190 -5.45 -12.31 12.11
CA ASN A 190 -5.54 -12.57 13.55
C ASN A 190 -4.85 -13.87 13.97
N SER A 191 -4.19 -14.56 13.04
CA SER A 191 -3.60 -15.88 13.27
C SER A 191 -2.09 -15.84 13.08
N GLU A 192 -1.35 -15.80 14.19
CA GLU A 192 0.12 -15.89 14.19
C GLU A 192 0.61 -17.15 13.46
N ASP A 193 -0.06 -18.30 13.64
CA ASP A 193 0.27 -19.54 12.96
C ASP A 193 0.16 -19.42 11.42
N PHE A 194 -0.86 -18.70 10.93
CA PHE A 194 -1.03 -18.44 9.50
C PHE A 194 0.04 -17.48 8.97
N GLN A 195 0.32 -16.40 9.70
CA GLN A 195 1.33 -15.40 9.33
C GLN A 195 2.72 -16.04 9.24
N VAL A 196 3.10 -16.84 10.24
CA VAL A 196 4.35 -17.61 10.23
C VAL A 196 4.41 -18.57 9.04
N PHE A 197 3.33 -19.32 8.79
CA PHE A 197 3.28 -20.25 7.67
C PHE A 197 3.49 -19.56 6.32
N VAL A 198 2.79 -18.44 6.08
CA VAL A 198 2.89 -17.69 4.83
C VAL A 198 4.29 -17.08 4.68
N SER A 199 4.86 -16.54 5.76
CA SER A 199 6.22 -15.99 5.78
C SER A 199 7.27 -17.06 5.42
N GLU A 200 7.18 -18.25 6.00
CA GLU A 200 8.05 -19.38 5.68
C GLU A 200 7.89 -19.82 4.21
N ALA A 201 6.65 -19.95 3.75
CA ALA A 201 6.34 -20.40 2.39
C ALA A 201 6.85 -19.41 1.32
N LEU A 202 6.68 -18.10 1.54
CA LEU A 202 7.18 -17.07 0.60
C LEU A 202 8.70 -16.91 0.64
N SER A 203 9.35 -17.33 1.72
CA SER A 203 10.81 -17.28 1.86
C SER A 203 11.53 -18.47 1.23
N ASP A 204 10.82 -19.59 1.01
CA ASP A 204 11.43 -20.77 0.40
C ASP A 204 11.58 -20.59 -1.12
N VAL A 205 12.64 -21.17 -1.69
CA VAL A 205 12.81 -21.25 -3.14
C VAL A 205 12.32 -22.63 -3.57
N PRO A 206 11.08 -22.76 -4.04
CA PRO A 206 10.51 -24.04 -4.38
C PRO A 206 11.34 -24.77 -5.44
N LEU A 207 11.62 -26.06 -5.20
CA LEU A 207 12.46 -26.89 -6.06
C LEU A 207 11.87 -27.08 -7.47
N ALA A 208 10.55 -26.95 -7.63
CA ALA A 208 9.85 -26.87 -8.91
C ALA A 208 8.43 -26.31 -8.72
N VAL A 209 8.20 -25.06 -9.09
CA VAL A 209 6.83 -24.51 -9.25
C VAL A 209 6.40 -24.75 -10.68
N VAL A 210 5.32 -25.51 -10.88
CA VAL A 210 4.72 -25.72 -12.19
C VAL A 210 3.24 -25.45 -12.09
N TRP A 211 2.90 -24.16 -12.12
CA TRP A 211 1.55 -23.74 -12.46
C TRP A 211 1.41 -23.69 -13.97
N THR A 212 0.32 -24.21 -14.50
CA THR A 212 -0.12 -23.78 -15.84
C THR A 212 -0.57 -22.32 -15.77
N GLU A 213 -0.48 -21.57 -16.87
CA GLU A 213 -0.94 -20.17 -16.90
C GLU A 213 -2.40 -20.04 -16.45
N ASN A 214 -3.25 -21.02 -16.79
CA ASN A 214 -4.66 -21.02 -16.40
C ASN A 214 -4.86 -21.26 -14.90
N GLU A 215 -4.05 -22.14 -14.28
CA GLU A 215 -4.09 -22.32 -12.82
C GLU A 215 -3.61 -21.06 -12.11
N LEU A 216 -2.48 -20.48 -12.54
CA LEU A 216 -1.95 -19.26 -11.93
C LEU A 216 -2.92 -18.08 -12.09
N ALA A 217 -3.50 -17.89 -13.28
CA ALA A 217 -4.49 -16.84 -13.51
C ALA A 217 -5.72 -17.01 -12.61
N GLY A 218 -6.19 -18.25 -12.43
CA GLY A 218 -7.31 -18.54 -11.52
C GLY A 218 -6.99 -18.26 -10.05
N LEU A 219 -5.78 -18.57 -9.60
CA LEU A 219 -5.30 -18.26 -8.24
C LEU A 219 -5.23 -16.75 -8.02
N VAL A 220 -4.56 -16.04 -8.92
CA VAL A 220 -4.37 -14.58 -8.87
C VAL A 220 -5.72 -13.86 -8.93
N ALA A 221 -6.60 -14.21 -9.87
CA ALA A 221 -7.89 -13.56 -10.00
C ALA A 221 -8.79 -13.77 -8.78
N ARG A 222 -8.77 -14.97 -8.18
CA ARG A 222 -9.54 -15.23 -6.95
C ARG A 222 -9.02 -14.40 -5.79
N GLU A 223 -7.71 -14.36 -5.57
CA GLU A 223 -7.14 -13.58 -4.47
C GLU A 223 -7.35 -12.08 -4.68
N ALA A 224 -7.16 -11.58 -5.91
CA ALA A 224 -7.44 -10.19 -6.27
C ALA A 224 -8.89 -9.78 -5.94
N ALA A 225 -9.87 -10.64 -6.25
CA ALA A 225 -11.27 -10.36 -5.92
C ALA A 225 -11.52 -10.31 -4.40
N ILE A 226 -10.82 -11.14 -3.61
CA ILE A 226 -10.89 -11.10 -2.14
C ILE A 226 -10.33 -9.77 -1.62
N LEU A 227 -9.10 -9.42 -2.02
CA LEU A 227 -8.43 -8.20 -1.54
C LEU A 227 -9.21 -6.94 -1.89
N ILE A 228 -9.73 -6.84 -3.12
CA ILE A 228 -10.54 -5.69 -3.55
C ILE A 228 -11.85 -5.62 -2.75
N THR A 229 -12.45 -6.77 -2.41
CA THR A 229 -13.64 -6.77 -1.55
C THR A 229 -13.32 -6.22 -0.16
N GLU A 230 -12.21 -6.65 0.44
CA GLU A 230 -11.79 -6.16 1.76
C GLU A 230 -11.46 -4.66 1.74
N LEU A 231 -10.72 -4.18 0.74
CA LEU A 231 -10.38 -2.77 0.56
C LEU A 231 -11.62 -1.88 0.39
N VAL A 232 -12.68 -2.40 -0.24
CA VAL A 232 -13.95 -1.67 -0.40
C VAL A 232 -14.77 -1.68 0.89
N ASP A 233 -14.73 -2.76 1.66
CA ASP A 233 -15.53 -2.94 2.87
C ASP A 233 -14.90 -2.31 4.13
N ASP A 234 -13.57 -2.19 4.17
CA ASP A 234 -12.81 -1.70 5.32
C ASP A 234 -11.89 -0.53 4.93
N SER A 235 -12.34 0.69 5.24
CA SER A 235 -11.59 1.93 4.97
C SER A 235 -10.36 2.12 5.86
N SER A 236 -10.07 1.21 6.79
CA SER A 236 -8.82 1.23 7.57
C SER A 236 -7.67 0.51 6.86
N ILE A 237 -7.97 -0.30 5.84
CA ILE A 237 -6.99 -0.88 4.93
C ILE A 237 -6.64 0.18 3.91
N VAL A 238 -5.35 0.44 3.68
CA VAL A 238 -4.96 1.56 2.82
C VAL A 238 -3.99 1.14 1.72
N GLY A 239 -3.04 0.25 2.01
CA GLY A 239 -2.20 -0.38 1.00
C GLY A 239 -2.92 -1.46 0.22
N VAL A 240 -2.80 -1.43 -1.11
CA VAL A 240 -3.46 -2.42 -1.98
C VAL A 240 -2.98 -3.86 -1.73
N LEU A 241 -1.85 -4.05 -1.02
CA LEU A 241 -1.31 -5.35 -0.63
C LEU A 241 -1.30 -5.59 0.89
N ASP A 242 -1.88 -4.73 1.72
CA ASP A 242 -1.87 -4.85 3.20
C ASP A 242 -2.46 -6.17 3.69
N HIS A 243 -3.51 -6.66 3.02
CA HIS A 243 -4.14 -7.94 3.34
C HIS A 243 -3.76 -9.07 2.36
N SER A 244 -2.79 -8.84 1.48
CA SER A 244 -2.23 -9.93 0.66
C SER A 244 -1.37 -10.87 1.50
N PHE A 245 -0.88 -11.96 0.91
CA PHE A 245 0.05 -12.85 1.60
C PHE A 245 1.36 -12.13 1.97
N LEU A 246 1.77 -11.12 1.19
CA LEU A 246 2.90 -10.27 1.56
C LEU A 246 2.62 -9.48 2.84
N GLY A 247 1.45 -8.85 2.93
CA GLY A 247 1.07 -8.08 4.10
C GLY A 247 0.93 -8.94 5.35
N PHE A 248 0.35 -10.14 5.23
CA PHE A 248 0.31 -11.09 6.36
C PHE A 248 1.67 -11.68 6.73
N ALA A 249 2.62 -11.80 5.79
CA ALA A 249 3.95 -12.34 6.09
C ALA A 249 4.81 -11.42 6.97
N VAL A 250 4.44 -10.14 7.07
CA VAL A 250 5.17 -9.09 7.80
C VAL A 250 4.38 -8.50 8.97
N ALA A 251 3.13 -8.93 9.17
CA ALA A 251 2.21 -8.45 10.21
C ALA A 251 2.48 -9.04 11.60
#